data_AF-A0A2U1INW2-F1
#
_entry.id   AF-A0A2U1INW2-F1
#
_cell.length_a   1.000
_cell.length_b   1.000
_cell.length_c   1.000
_cell.angle_alpha   90.00
_cell.angle_beta   90.00
_cell.angle_gamma   90.00
#
_symmetry.space_group_name_H-M   'P 1'
#
loop_
_entity.id
_entity.type
_entity.pdbx_description
1 polymer ?
#
loop_
_entity_poly.entity_id
_entity_poly.type
_entity_poly.pdbx_seq_one_letter_code
_entity_poly.pdbx_strand_id
1 'polypeptide(L)'
;MTTLGRFRDVTARMDAVLVDRLGDRAIKPDGLPLSGAFFSPFVGADVGGKSKSVRLGNAIVTDNVLAPTFTARVVEAVGIEKDSFLTIDLPAEQGGGRYKVSKREPDGAGMVTFILSLNNG
;
A
#
# COMPACT_ATOMS: atom_id res chain seq x y z
N MET A 1 9.04 18.37 29.66
CA MET A 1 8.93 17.34 28.61
C MET A 1 9.16 15.97 29.23
N THR A 2 8.13 15.15 29.33
CA THR A 2 8.21 13.79 29.89
C THR A 2 8.97 12.86 28.92
N THR A 3 9.74 11.93 29.47
CA THR A 3 10.64 11.01 28.73
C THR A 3 9.94 10.22 27.61
N LEU A 4 8.64 9.95 27.76
CA LEU A 4 7.78 9.31 26.76
C LEU A 4 7.62 10.12 25.47
N GLY A 5 7.58 11.46 25.56
CA GLY A 5 7.53 12.34 24.38
C GLY A 5 8.82 12.22 23.56
N ARG A 6 9.97 12.28 24.24
CA ARG A 6 11.29 12.16 23.59
C ARG A 6 11.48 10.83 22.86
N PHE A 7 11.01 9.72 23.42
CA PHE A 7 11.08 8.42 22.74
C PHE A 7 10.24 8.43 21.46
N ARG A 8 8.97 8.84 21.54
CA ARG A 8 8.07 8.89 20.37
C ARG A 8 8.60 9.82 19.28
N ASP A 9 9.16 10.96 19.65
CA ASP A 9 9.74 11.93 18.70
C ASP A 9 10.94 11.34 17.96
N VAL A 10 11.82 10.61 18.66
CA VAL A 10 12.99 9.96 18.05
C VAL A 10 12.56 8.83 17.13
N THR A 11 11.64 7.96 17.56
CA THR A 11 11.10 6.89 16.71
C THR A 11 10.44 7.46 15.46
N ALA A 12 9.59 8.48 15.60
CA ALA A 12 8.92 9.10 14.46
C ALA A 12 9.92 9.69 13.44
N ARG A 13 11.05 10.24 13.91
CA ARG A 13 12.12 10.73 13.04
C ARG A 13 12.87 9.60 12.35
N MET A 14 13.17 8.50 13.06
CA MET A 14 13.84 7.33 12.48
C MET A 14 12.97 6.70 11.40
N ASP A 15 11.69 6.47 11.69
CA ASP A 15 10.74 5.89 10.74
C ASP A 15 10.61 6.76 9.49
N ALA A 16 10.55 8.09 9.65
CA ALA A 16 10.50 9.02 8.52
C ALA A 16 11.68 8.81 7.56
N VAL A 17 12.90 8.75 8.10
CA VAL A 17 14.11 8.58 7.29
C VAL A 17 14.18 7.19 6.65
N LEU A 18 13.82 6.15 7.40
CA LEU A 18 13.89 4.78 6.89
C LEU A 18 12.86 4.53 5.79
N VAL A 19 11.61 4.96 5.99
CA VAL A 19 10.54 4.79 5.01
C VAL A 19 10.81 5.62 3.75
N ASP A 20 11.29 6.86 3.89
CA ASP A 20 11.66 7.70 2.74
C ASP A 20 12.76 7.06 1.87
N ARG A 21 13.73 6.39 2.49
CA ARG A 21 14.92 5.86 1.80
C ARG A 21 14.76 4.44 1.29
N LEU A 22 14.01 3.60 1.99
CA LEU A 22 13.89 2.17 1.71
C LEU A 22 12.52 1.77 1.18
N GLY A 23 11.52 2.65 1.32
CA GLY A 23 10.15 2.36 0.89
C GLY A 23 10.03 2.30 -0.63
N ASP A 24 9.18 1.40 -1.07
CA ASP A 24 8.60 1.42 -2.41
C ASP A 24 7.82 2.71 -2.61
N ARG A 25 7.94 3.25 -3.83
CA ARG A 25 7.29 4.50 -4.19
C ARG A 25 5.86 4.24 -4.65
N ALA A 26 4.96 5.08 -4.19
CA ALA A 26 3.59 5.19 -4.66
C ALA A 26 3.24 6.66 -4.92
N ILE A 27 2.15 6.89 -5.65
CA ILE A 27 1.59 8.21 -5.94
C ILE A 27 0.17 8.23 -5.39
N LYS A 28 -0.10 9.23 -4.57
CA LYS A 28 -1.41 9.49 -3.95
C LYS A 28 -2.44 9.99 -4.98
N PRO A 29 -3.74 10.02 -4.63
CA PRO A 29 -4.77 10.62 -5.48
C PRO A 29 -4.50 12.08 -5.86
N ASP A 30 -3.84 12.83 -4.99
CA ASP A 30 -3.46 14.23 -5.18
C ASP A 30 -2.18 14.42 -6.02
N GLY A 31 -1.57 13.32 -6.50
CA GLY A 31 -0.35 13.32 -7.30
C GLY A 31 0.94 13.43 -6.49
N LEU A 32 0.87 13.57 -5.17
CA LEU A 32 2.06 13.64 -4.32
C LEU A 32 2.66 12.23 -4.11
N PRO A 33 4.00 12.13 -4.02
CA PRO A 33 4.66 10.86 -3.72
C PRO A 33 4.33 10.40 -2.30
N LEU A 34 4.35 9.08 -2.12
CA LEU A 34 4.22 8.39 -0.86
C LEU A 34 5.21 7.23 -0.84
N SER A 35 5.95 7.07 0.24
CA SER A 35 6.86 5.95 0.42
C SER A 35 6.28 4.96 1.43
N GLY A 36 6.48 3.67 1.19
CA GLY A 36 5.94 2.61 2.05
C GLY A 36 6.39 1.23 1.60
N ALA A 37 5.95 0.18 2.28
CA ALA A 37 6.24 -1.19 1.85
C ALA A 37 5.09 -1.69 0.98
N PHE A 38 5.38 -2.05 -0.27
CA PHE A 38 4.43 -2.72 -1.15
C PHE A 38 4.64 -4.23 -1.10
N PHE A 39 3.54 -4.97 -0.97
CA PHE A 39 3.55 -6.42 -1.11
C PHE A 39 2.44 -6.83 -2.06
N SER A 40 2.79 -7.57 -3.12
CA SER A 40 1.82 -8.17 -4.03
C SER A 40 2.00 -9.69 -4.06
N PRO A 41 0.95 -10.46 -3.75
CA PRO A 41 1.00 -11.92 -3.81
C PRO A 41 0.90 -12.46 -5.24
N PHE A 42 0.76 -11.59 -6.25
CA PHE A 42 0.56 -11.96 -7.66
C PHE A 42 1.82 -11.79 -8.52
N VAL A 43 2.95 -11.41 -7.92
CA VAL A 43 4.22 -11.24 -8.64
C VAL A 43 4.69 -12.59 -9.17
N GLY A 44 4.64 -12.76 -10.51
CA GLY A 44 5.07 -13.98 -11.21
C GLY A 44 3.95 -14.82 -11.86
N ALA A 45 2.67 -14.52 -11.63
CA ALA A 45 1.57 -15.15 -12.34
C ALA A 45 1.25 -14.32 -13.61
N ASP A 46 1.95 -14.62 -14.72
CA ASP A 46 1.73 -14.12 -16.09
C ASP A 46 0.75 -12.93 -16.21
N VAL A 47 1.23 -11.73 -15.86
CA VAL A 47 0.55 -10.47 -16.20
C VAL A 47 0.80 -10.11 -17.68
N GLY A 48 1.58 -10.94 -18.40
CA GLY A 48 1.91 -10.81 -19.81
C GLY A 48 1.03 -11.66 -20.71
N GLY A 49 -0.01 -11.06 -21.28
CA GLY A 49 -0.51 -11.48 -22.59
C GLY A 49 -1.66 -12.48 -22.58
N LYS A 50 -2.84 -11.99 -22.95
CA LYS A 50 -3.92 -12.73 -23.64
C LYS A 50 -3.99 -14.24 -23.36
N SER A 51 -4.31 -14.64 -22.14
CA SER A 51 -4.92 -15.95 -21.89
C SER A 51 -5.67 -15.98 -20.57
N LYS A 52 -7.00 -16.12 -20.73
CA LYS A 52 -7.86 -16.92 -19.87
C LYS A 52 -7.79 -16.62 -18.36
N SER A 53 -8.61 -15.65 -17.97
CA SER A 53 -9.61 -15.89 -16.92
C SER A 53 -9.10 -16.61 -15.66
N VAL A 54 -8.30 -15.92 -14.84
CA VAL A 54 -8.67 -15.88 -13.42
C VAL A 54 -9.71 -14.78 -13.33
N ARG A 55 -10.98 -15.16 -13.43
CA ARG A 55 -12.12 -14.25 -13.23
C ARG A 55 -12.03 -13.71 -11.80
N LEU A 56 -11.40 -12.53 -11.64
CA LEU A 56 -11.45 -11.68 -10.45
C LEU A 56 -12.87 -11.14 -10.17
N GLY A 57 -13.92 -11.74 -10.75
CA GLY A 57 -15.32 -11.33 -10.57
C GLY A 57 -16.03 -12.01 -9.39
N ASN A 58 -15.59 -13.19 -8.96
CA ASN A 58 -16.33 -14.02 -7.98
C ASN A 58 -15.45 -14.63 -6.86
N ALA A 59 -14.21 -14.17 -6.66
CA ALA A 59 -13.43 -14.57 -5.48
C ALA A 59 -13.82 -13.71 -4.26
N ILE A 60 -15.09 -13.78 -3.88
CA ILE A 60 -15.62 -13.31 -2.59
C ILE A 60 -16.32 -14.56 -2.04
N VAL A 61 -15.94 -15.19 -0.92
CA VAL A 61 -15.89 -14.68 0.46
C VAL A 61 -14.96 -15.56 1.32
N THR A 62 -14.38 -14.97 2.36
CA THR A 62 -13.93 -15.56 3.65
C THR A 62 -12.47 -16.06 3.76
N ASP A 63 -11.67 -15.27 4.47
CA ASP A 63 -10.44 -15.59 5.21
C ASP A 63 -9.06 -15.76 4.56
N ASN A 64 -8.87 -16.03 3.26
CA ASN A 64 -7.49 -16.31 2.78
C ASN A 64 -7.12 -15.86 1.35
N VAL A 65 -7.79 -14.86 0.78
CA VAL A 65 -7.27 -14.22 -0.45
C VAL A 65 -6.21 -13.20 -0.04
N LEU A 66 -4.93 -13.50 -0.26
CA LEU A 66 -3.85 -12.53 -0.13
C LEU A 66 -4.13 -11.40 -1.13
N ALA A 67 -4.52 -10.23 -0.61
CA ALA A 67 -4.65 -9.01 -1.40
C ALA A 67 -3.30 -8.27 -1.41
N PRO A 68 -2.99 -7.47 -2.44
CA PRO A 68 -1.84 -6.60 -2.39
C PRO A 68 -2.03 -5.59 -1.26
N THR A 69 -0.94 -5.28 -0.56
CA THR A 69 -0.94 -4.33 0.53
C THR A 69 0.09 -3.25 0.30
N PHE A 70 -0.20 -2.06 0.79
CA PHE A 70 0.77 -0.98 0.88
C PHE A 70 0.75 -0.43 2.29
N THR A 71 1.88 -0.49 2.99
CA THR A 71 2.00 -0.01 4.38
C THR A 71 2.83 1.26 4.41
N ALA A 72 2.23 2.34 4.89
CA ALA A 72 2.85 3.67 4.93
C ALA A 72 2.74 4.30 6.33
N ARG A 73 3.45 5.39 6.55
CA ARG A 73 3.33 6.16 7.79
C ARG A 73 1.96 6.84 7.88
N VAL A 74 1.31 6.77 9.03
CA VAL A 74 -0.04 7.36 9.25
C VAL A 74 -0.07 8.85 8.92
N VAL A 75 1.02 9.58 9.25
CA VAL A 75 1.13 11.02 9.04
C VAL A 75 1.28 11.42 7.57
N GLU A 76 1.77 10.52 6.71
CA GLU A 76 1.92 10.74 5.26
C GLU A 76 0.72 10.21 4.47
N ALA A 77 -0.09 9.35 5.10
CA ALA A 77 -1.29 8.75 4.56
C ALA A 77 -2.52 9.67 4.51
N VAL A 78 -2.37 10.96 4.76
CA VAL A 78 -3.48 11.94 4.78
C VAL A 78 -4.10 12.05 3.39
N GLY A 79 -5.44 12.02 3.33
CA GLY A 79 -6.20 12.11 2.09
C GLY A 79 -6.34 10.78 1.32
N ILE A 80 -5.85 9.67 1.88
CA ILE A 80 -6.03 8.33 1.32
C ILE A 80 -7.10 7.61 2.12
N GLU A 81 -8.27 7.49 1.51
CA GLU A 81 -9.44 6.83 2.08
C GLU A 81 -9.85 5.59 1.29
N LYS A 82 -10.81 4.83 1.81
CA LYS A 82 -11.49 3.80 1.02
C LYS A 82 -11.98 4.38 -0.30
N ASP A 83 -11.89 3.58 -1.36
CA ASP A 83 -12.19 3.93 -2.75
C ASP A 83 -11.24 4.93 -3.42
N SER A 84 -10.23 5.43 -2.70
CA SER A 84 -9.12 6.19 -3.30
C SER A 84 -8.29 5.32 -4.23
N PHE A 85 -7.57 5.97 -5.15
CA PHE A 85 -6.61 5.28 -6.01
C PHE A 85 -5.18 5.56 -5.58
N LEU A 86 -4.39 4.50 -5.45
CA LEU A 86 -2.94 4.58 -5.28
C LEU A 86 -2.27 4.01 -6.52
N THR A 87 -1.30 4.72 -7.06
CA THR A 87 -0.46 4.20 -8.14
C THR A 87 0.86 3.75 -7.55
N ILE A 88 1.12 2.45 -7.55
CA ILE A 88 2.40 1.87 -7.15
C ILE A 88 3.39 2.12 -8.28
N ASP A 89 4.40 2.95 -8.01
CA ASP A 89 5.41 3.42 -8.95
C ASP A 89 6.61 2.46 -8.97
N LEU A 90 6.29 1.22 -9.36
CA LEU A 90 7.24 0.14 -9.57
C LEU A 90 7.09 -0.41 -11.00
N PRO A 91 8.05 -1.17 -11.52
CA PRO A 91 7.87 -1.92 -12.75
C PRO A 91 6.65 -2.85 -12.68
N ALA A 92 5.95 -3.04 -13.80
CA ALA A 92 4.75 -3.90 -13.86
C ALA A 92 5.08 -5.35 -13.49
N GLU A 93 6.28 -5.82 -13.81
CA GLU A 93 6.79 -7.15 -13.47
C GLU A 93 6.94 -7.34 -11.95
N GLN A 94 7.04 -6.24 -11.19
CA GLN A 94 7.08 -6.22 -9.73
C GLN A 94 5.70 -5.91 -9.11
N GLY A 95 4.64 -5.85 -9.93
CA GLY A 95 3.29 -5.51 -9.48
C GLY A 95 3.02 -4.01 -9.40
N GLY A 96 3.79 -3.17 -10.10
CA GLY A 96 3.45 -1.76 -10.25
C GLY A 96 2.13 -1.55 -11.00
N GLY A 97 1.48 -0.41 -10.76
CA GLY A 97 0.21 -0.08 -11.40
C GLY A 97 -0.77 0.64 -10.49
N ARG A 98 -1.98 0.85 -11.00
CA ARG A 98 -3.04 1.59 -10.29
C ARG A 98 -3.98 0.64 -9.55
N TYR A 99 -4.08 0.85 -8.25
CA TYR A 99 -4.89 0.07 -7.33
C TYR A 99 -5.96 0.92 -6.67
N LYS A 100 -7.08 0.28 -6.33
CA LYS A 100 -8.13 0.89 -5.53
C LYS A 100 -7.97 0.48 -4.07
N VAL A 101 -8.08 1.43 -3.14
CA VAL A 101 -8.02 1.17 -1.70
C VAL A 101 -9.35 0.55 -1.27
N SER A 102 -9.33 -0.71 -0.85
CA SER A 102 -10.53 -1.42 -0.38
C SER A 102 -10.74 -1.25 1.13
N LYS A 103 -9.64 -1.17 1.89
CA LYS A 103 -9.65 -0.99 3.35
C LYS A 103 -8.40 -0.25 3.82
N ARG A 104 -8.53 0.46 4.95
CA ARG A 104 -7.47 1.16 5.66
C ARG A 104 -7.39 0.63 7.08
N GLU A 105 -6.21 0.18 7.52
CA GLU A 105 -6.00 -0.45 8.82
C GLU A 105 -4.80 0.19 9.53
N PRO A 106 -5.03 1.18 10.42
CA PRO A 106 -3.98 1.68 11.30
C PRO A 106 -3.55 0.60 12.29
N ASP A 107 -2.24 0.41 12.48
CA ASP A 107 -1.70 -0.64 13.34
C ASP A 107 -1.49 -0.22 14.81
N GLY A 108 -1.66 1.08 15.11
CA GLY A 108 -1.40 1.66 16.43
C GLY A 108 0.08 1.95 16.73
N ALA A 109 1.00 1.54 15.85
CA ALA A 109 2.43 1.79 15.92
C ALA A 109 2.89 2.99 15.07
N GLY A 110 1.96 3.68 14.40
CA GLY A 110 2.25 4.84 13.56
C GLY A 110 2.29 4.52 12.07
N MET A 111 1.94 3.28 11.69
CA MET A 111 1.78 2.86 10.31
C MET A 111 0.30 2.58 10.00
N VAL A 112 0.00 2.57 8.72
CA VAL A 112 -1.30 2.19 8.19
C VAL A 112 -1.11 1.28 7.01
N THR A 113 -1.79 0.15 7.03
CA THR A 113 -1.84 -0.78 5.91
C THR A 113 -3.09 -0.49 5.08
N PHE A 114 -2.88 -0.27 3.78
CA PHE A 114 -3.93 -0.22 2.79
C PHE A 114 -4.08 -1.60 2.16
N ILE A 115 -5.28 -2.16 2.22
CA ILE A 115 -5.63 -3.35 1.46
C ILE A 115 -6.10 -2.90 0.08
N LEU A 116 -5.48 -3.43 -0.96
CA LEU A 116 -5.66 -2.99 -2.33
C LEU A 116 -6.46 -3.99 -3.15
N SER A 117 -7.17 -3.51 -4.16
CA SER A 117 -7.78 -4.32 -5.19
C SER A 117 -7.37 -3.83 -6.57
N LEU A 118 -7.29 -4.79 -7.51
CA LEU A 118 -7.11 -4.46 -8.92
C LEU A 118 -8.33 -3.71 -9.43
N ASN A 119 -8.11 -2.60 -10.13
CA ASN A 119 -9.18 -1.82 -10.72
C ASN A 119 -9.74 -2.57 -11.95
N ASN A 120 -10.85 -3.29 -11.78
CA ASN A 120 -11.55 -3.94 -12.88
C ASN A 120 -12.57 -2.97 -13.52
N GLY A 121 -12.09 -1.94 -14.22
CA GLY A 121 -12.93 -1.07 -15.05
C GLY A 121 -13.78 -0.05 -14.30
#